data_AF-A0A318QMK7-F1
#
_entry.id   AF-A0A318QMK7-F1
#
_cell.length_a   1.000
_cell.length_b   1.000
_cell.length_c   1.000
_cell.angle_alpha   90.00
_cell.angle_beta   90.00
_cell.angle_gamma   90.00
#
_symmetry.space_group_name_H-M   'P 1'
#
loop_
_entity.id
_entity.type
_entity.pdbx_description
1 polymer ?
#
loop_
_entity_poly.entity_id
_entity_poly.type
_entity_poly.pdbx_seq_one_letter_code
_entity_poly.pdbx_strand_id
1 'polypeptide(L)'
;EEGSVGGFGSFVMTHLAKTGLLDRVRFRPMTLPDRFIDHNSQEAQYHEAGLDAVAITNTALEALGVGISMTQPLLKTANGPKS
;
A
#
# COMPACT_ATOMS: atom_id res chain seq x y z
N GLU A 1 -6.50 -3.45 -5.86
CA GLU A 1 -7.85 -3.58 -6.44
C GLU A 1 -8.87 -3.18 -5.39
N GLU A 2 -10.04 -2.75 -5.82
CA GLU A 2 -11.12 -2.29 -4.95
C GLU A 2 -11.96 -3.46 -4.39
N GLY A 3 -11.55 -4.71 -4.66
CA GLY A 3 -12.11 -5.91 -4.06
C GLY A 3 -11.32 -6.36 -2.82
N SER A 4 -11.82 -7.40 -2.15
CA SER A 4 -11.15 -8.07 -1.03
C SER A 4 -10.22 -9.20 -1.51
N VAL A 5 -9.55 -9.85 -0.56
CA VAL A 5 -8.71 -11.03 -0.82
C VAL A 5 -9.52 -12.11 -1.55
N GLY A 6 -8.92 -12.70 -2.60
CA GLY A 6 -9.59 -13.68 -3.46
C GLY A 6 -10.07 -13.11 -4.81
N GLY A 7 -9.89 -11.81 -5.06
CA GLY A 7 -10.22 -11.16 -6.32
C GLY A 7 -9.21 -11.39 -7.45
N PHE A 8 -9.08 -10.40 -8.34
CA PHE A 8 -8.29 -10.52 -9.57
C PHE A 8 -6.80 -10.78 -9.26
N GLY A 9 -6.24 -10.12 -8.25
CA GLY A 9 -4.87 -10.34 -7.79
C GLY A 9 -4.58 -11.81 -7.45
N SER A 10 -5.55 -12.53 -6.88
CA SER A 10 -5.41 -13.96 -6.54
C SER A 10 -5.37 -14.85 -7.78
N PHE A 11 -6.14 -14.54 -8.82
CA PHE A 11 -6.07 -15.26 -10.10
C PHE A 11 -4.75 -15.00 -10.84
N VAL A 12 -4.27 -13.75 -10.84
CA VAL A 12 -2.95 -13.40 -11.39
C VAL A 12 -1.85 -14.16 -10.65
N MET A 13 -1.87 -14.16 -9.31
CA MET A 13 -0.90 -14.92 -8.50
C MET A 13 -0.93 -16.41 -8.84
N THR A 14 -2.13 -16.99 -8.96
CA THR A 14 -2.30 -18.41 -9.31
C THR A 14 -1.71 -18.71 -10.69
N HIS A 15 -1.92 -17.84 -11.67
CA HIS A 15 -1.33 -17.97 -13.01
C HIS A 15 0.20 -17.86 -12.96
N LEU A 16 0.75 -16.86 -12.26
CA LEU A 16 2.19 -16.66 -12.11
C LEU A 16 2.85 -17.87 -11.43
N ALA A 17 2.22 -18.44 -10.40
CA ALA A 17 2.70 -19.63 -9.71
C ALA A 17 2.70 -20.87 -10.63
N LYS A 18 1.61 -21.10 -11.38
CA LYS A 18 1.48 -22.25 -12.30
C LYS A 18 2.44 -22.21 -13.48
N THR A 19 2.86 -21.01 -13.90
CA THR A 19 3.73 -20.80 -15.06
C THR A 19 5.20 -20.62 -14.68
N GLY A 20 5.56 -20.69 -13.39
CA GLY A 20 6.93 -20.46 -12.90
C GLY A 20 7.40 -19.01 -13.03
N LEU A 21 6.49 -18.07 -13.29
CA LEU A 21 6.81 -16.64 -13.39
C LEU A 21 6.92 -15.98 -12.02
N LEU A 22 6.29 -16.55 -10.99
CA LEU A 22 6.29 -16.00 -9.64
C LEU A 22 7.71 -15.87 -9.06
N ASP A 23 8.60 -16.82 -9.39
CA ASP A 23 10.00 -16.84 -8.94
C ASP A 23 10.83 -15.66 -9.48
N ARG A 24 10.34 -14.98 -10.51
CA ARG A 24 11.06 -13.93 -11.24
C ARG A 24 10.60 -12.51 -10.90
N VAL A 25 9.55 -12.38 -10.09
CA VAL A 25 8.92 -11.08 -9.80
C VAL A 25 8.79 -10.83 -8.31
N ARG A 26 8.55 -9.58 -7.94
CA ARG A 26 8.11 -9.20 -6.59
C ARG A 26 6.62 -8.88 -6.67
N PHE A 27 5.80 -9.73 -6.08
CA PHE A 27 4.34 -9.60 -6.15
C PHE A 27 3.77 -9.22 -4.77
N ARG A 28 3.12 -8.05 -4.68
CA ARG A 28 2.47 -7.53 -3.47
C ARG A 28 1.07 -7.03 -3.83
N PRO A 29 0.06 -7.91 -3.88
CA PRO A 29 -1.30 -7.48 -4.20
C PRO A 29 -1.82 -6.61 -3.06
N MET A 30 -2.44 -5.48 -3.41
CA MET A 30 -3.08 -4.58 -2.46
C MET A 30 -4.58 -4.63 -2.72
N THR A 31 -5.37 -4.87 -1.67
CA THR A 31 -6.83 -5.07 -1.72
C THR A 31 -7.48 -4.27 -0.59
N LEU A 32 -8.80 -4.10 -0.62
CA LEU A 32 -9.50 -3.62 0.57
C LEU A 32 -9.28 -4.59 1.74
N PRO A 33 -9.07 -4.09 2.96
CA PRO A 33 -8.92 -4.93 4.13
C PRO A 33 -10.26 -5.58 4.50
N ASP A 34 -10.21 -6.77 5.08
CA ASP A 34 -11.39 -7.50 5.55
C ASP A 34 -11.89 -6.93 6.90
N ARG A 35 -12.31 -5.66 6.86
CA ARG A 35 -12.90 -4.92 7.99
C ARG A 35 -13.75 -3.79 7.44
N PHE A 36 -14.68 -3.30 8.26
CA PHE A 36 -15.39 -2.06 7.94
C PHE A 36 -14.45 -0.85 7.97
N ILE A 37 -14.70 0.06 7.03
CA ILE A 37 -14.10 1.40 6.95
C ILE A 37 -15.25 2.38 7.15
N ASP A 38 -15.08 3.32 8.07
CA ASP A 38 -16.12 4.30 8.37
C ASP A 38 -16.39 5.20 7.16
N HIS A 39 -17.62 5.70 7.08
CA HIS A 39 -17.97 6.62 6.00
C HIS A 39 -17.17 7.92 6.11
N ASN A 40 -16.52 8.29 5.02
CA ASN A 40 -15.73 9.51 4.92
C ASN A 40 -15.63 9.94 3.44
N SER A 41 -14.84 10.97 3.14
CA SER A 41 -14.44 11.24 1.76
C SER A 41 -13.74 10.01 1.16
N GLN A 42 -13.92 9.79 -0.14
CA GLN A 42 -13.32 8.66 -0.84
C GLN A 42 -11.79 8.62 -0.67
N GLU A 43 -11.13 9.78 -0.72
CA GLU A 43 -9.68 9.91 -0.49
C GLU A 43 -9.28 9.41 0.91
N ALA A 44 -10.01 9.83 1.95
CA ALA A 44 -9.73 9.40 3.32
C ALA A 44 -9.95 7.89 3.50
N GLN A 45 -10.99 7.33 2.87
CA GLN A 45 -11.26 5.90 2.92
C GLN A 45 -10.18 5.07 2.23
N TYR A 46 -9.67 5.50 1.06
CA TYR A 46 -8.56 4.81 0.40
C TYR A 46 -7.24 4.95 1.14
N HIS A 47 -6.98 6.13 1.72
CA HIS A 47 -5.82 6.31 2.60
C HIS A 47 -5.89 5.36 3.80
N GLU A 48 -7.05 5.25 4.46
CA GLU A 48 -7.25 4.31 5.56
C GLU A 48 -7.14 2.83 5.14
N ALA A 49 -7.57 2.52 3.91
CA ALA A 49 -7.39 1.19 3.31
C ALA A 49 -5.93 0.91 2.90
N GLY A 50 -5.06 1.91 2.88
CA GLY A 50 -3.70 1.81 2.34
C GLY A 50 -3.67 1.61 0.82
N LEU A 51 -4.66 2.12 0.10
CA LEU A 51 -4.81 2.00 -1.36
C LEU A 51 -4.61 3.32 -2.11
N ASP A 52 -3.99 4.30 -1.45
CA ASP A 52 -3.60 5.56 -2.09
C ASP A 52 -2.24 5.48 -2.81
N ALA A 53 -1.89 6.55 -3.51
CA ALA A 53 -0.65 6.63 -4.30
C ALA A 53 0.62 6.48 -3.45
N VAL A 54 0.62 6.99 -2.21
CA VAL A 54 1.78 6.93 -1.31
C VAL A 54 1.98 5.49 -0.84
N ALA A 55 0.92 4.83 -0.40
CA ALA A 55 0.94 3.44 0.04
C ALA A 55 1.35 2.49 -1.11
N ILE A 56 0.83 2.70 -2.33
CA ILE A 56 1.23 1.92 -3.52
C ILE A 56 2.72 2.09 -3.80
N THR A 57 3.22 3.33 -3.79
CA THR A 57 4.63 3.63 -4.07
C THR A 57 5.54 2.99 -3.03
N ASN A 58 5.19 3.13 -1.75
CA ASN A 58 5.96 2.55 -0.65
C ASN A 58 5.99 1.02 -0.75
N THR A 59 4.83 0.39 -0.99
CA THR A 59 4.74 -1.07 -1.16
C THR A 59 5.63 -1.55 -2.32
N ALA A 60 5.66 -0.82 -3.44
CA ALA A 60 6.50 -1.16 -4.58
C ALA A 60 8.00 -1.02 -4.27
N LEU A 61 8.40 0.08 -3.61
CA LEU A 61 9.80 0.32 -3.23
C LEU A 61 10.30 -0.70 -2.20
N GLU A 62 9.49 -1.00 -1.18
CA GLU A 62 9.77 -2.05 -0.20
C GLU A 62 9.92 -3.41 -0.88
N ALA A 63 9.04 -3.75 -1.82
CA ALA A 63 9.11 -5.00 -2.56
C ALA A 63 10.42 -5.14 -3.36
N LEU A 64 10.99 -4.02 -3.82
CA LEU A 64 12.27 -3.95 -4.52
C LEU A 64 13.48 -3.87 -3.58
N GLY A 65 13.27 -3.77 -2.26
CA GLY A 65 14.34 -3.59 -1.27
C GLY A 65 14.99 -2.21 -1.32
N VAL A 66 14.31 -1.23 -1.95
CA VAL A 66 14.72 0.18 -1.87
C VAL A 66 14.30 0.66 -0.49
N GLY A 67 15.27 0.77 0.43
CA GLY A 67 15.02 1.25 1.77
C GLY A 67 14.28 2.58 1.73
N ILE A 68 13.07 2.62 2.31
CA ILE A 68 12.32 3.85 2.46
C ILE A 68 13.07 4.70 3.47
N SER A 69 13.91 5.63 2.99
CA SER A 69 14.32 6.76 3.81
C SER A 69 13.05 7.55 4.08
N MET A 70 12.53 7.41 5.30
CA MET A 70 11.38 8.12 5.84
C MET A 70 11.57 9.63 5.65
N THR A 71 11.26 10.13 4.47
CA THR A 71 11.13 11.57 4.23
C THR A 71 9.68 11.88 4.53
N GLN A 72 9.36 11.92 5.82
CA GLN A 72 8.20 12.68 6.27
C GLN A 72 8.31 14.09 5.70
N PRO A 73 7.26 14.68 5.12
CA PRO A 73 7.18 16.13 5.15
C PRO A 73 7.12 16.51 6.62
N LEU A 74 8.15 17.26 7.06
CA LEU A 74 8.24 17.89 8.37
C LEU A 74 6.92 18.58 8.72
N LEU A 75 6.02 17.91 9.44
CA LEU A 75 5.14 18.61 10.36
C LEU A 75 6.05 19.06 11.50
N LYS A 76 6.49 20.32 11.37
CA LYS A 76 7.20 21.09 12.39
C LYS A 76 6.61 20.76 13.76
N THR A 77 7.39 20.08 14.61
CA THR A 77 7.28 20.29 16.05
C THR A 77 7.71 21.73 16.29
N ALA A 78 6.74 22.65 16.26
CA ALA A 78 6.93 23.99 16.78
C ALA A 78 7.01 23.88 18.31
N ASN A 79 8.17 23.45 18.81
CA ASN A 79 8.58 23.62 20.20
C ASN A 79 10.00 24.16 20.22
N GLY A 80 10.13 25.47 20.48
CA GLY A 80 11.38 26.17 20.74
C GLY A 80 11.15 27.69 20.88
N PRO A 81 11.89 28.42 21.74
CA PRO A 81 11.27 29.16 22.84
C PRO A 81 11.40 30.70 22.78
N LYS A 82 10.70 31.35 23.72
CA LYS A 82 10.85 32.73 24.26
C LYS A 82 10.20 33.90 23.50
N SER A 83 9.09 34.41 24.06
CA SER A 83 9.06 35.68 24.83
C SER A 83 7.94 35.62 25.85
#